data_AF-A0A6M3M4H4-F1
#
_entry.id   AF-A0A6M3M4H4-F1
#
_cell.length_a   1.000
_cell.length_b   1.000
_cell.length_c   1.000
_cell.angle_alpha   90.00
_cell.angle_beta   90.00
_cell.angle_gamma   90.00
#
_symmetry.space_group_name_H-M   'P 1'
#
loop_
_entity.id
_entity.type
_entity.pdbx_description
1 polymer ?
#
loop_
_entity_poly.entity_id
_entity_poly.type
_entity_poly.pdbx_seq_one_letter_code
_entity_poly.pdbx_strand_id
1 'polypeptide(L)'
;MTVREEFIKALQNGFVFNSDDILPLVRDFLELGEYDGLFFPGECGCEIDDLAPCGESCLDCEPGYKRVCELEEEYNFYIQAEKP
;
A
#
# COMPACT_ATOMS: atom_id res chain seq x y z
N MET A 1 12.19 0.86 -3.05
CA MET A 1 11.94 -0.54 -2.62
C MET A 1 10.46 -0.75 -2.79
N THR A 2 10.05 -1.62 -3.71
CA THR A 2 8.64 -1.86 -4.00
C THR A 2 8.06 -2.87 -3.00
N VAL A 3 6.74 -2.84 -2.75
CA VAL A 3 6.07 -3.86 -1.91
C VAL A 3 6.42 -5.25 -2.44
N ARG A 4 6.50 -5.40 -3.76
CA ARG A 4 6.90 -6.62 -4.46
C ARG A 4 8.18 -7.28 -3.94
N GLU A 5 9.25 -6.56 -3.63
CA GLU A 5 10.53 -7.16 -3.24
C GLU A 5 10.52 -7.75 -1.82
N GLU A 6 9.94 -7.02 -0.87
CA GLU A 6 9.77 -7.48 0.52
C GLU A 6 8.66 -8.53 0.63
N PHE A 7 7.60 -8.40 -0.19
CA PHE A 7 6.54 -9.39 -0.32
C PHE A 7 7.06 -10.72 -0.90
N ILE A 8 7.94 -10.69 -1.91
CA ILE A 8 8.59 -11.92 -2.43
C ILE A 8 9.42 -12.60 -1.33
N LYS A 9 10.13 -11.85 -0.48
CA LYS A 9 10.85 -12.42 0.67
C LYS A 9 9.91 -13.04 1.71
N ALA A 10 8.76 -12.40 1.98
CA ALA A 10 7.74 -12.93 2.87
C ALA A 10 7.11 -14.23 2.30
N LEU A 11 6.76 -14.24 1.01
CA LEU A 11 6.22 -15.40 0.30
C LEU A 11 7.20 -16.58 0.25
N GLN A 12 8.49 -16.33 0.03
CA GLN A 12 9.53 -17.36 -0.02
C GLN A 12 9.75 -18.06 1.34
N ASN A 13 9.35 -17.43 2.45
CA ASN A 13 9.47 -17.99 3.79
C ASN A 13 8.22 -18.73 4.30
N GLY A 14 7.13 -18.79 3.54
CA GLY A 14 6.01 -19.66 3.90
C GLY A 14 4.66 -19.27 3.29
N PHE A 15 4.42 -19.72 2.05
CA PHE A 15 3.11 -20.16 1.54
C PHE A 15 1.91 -19.18 1.72
N VAL A 16 1.67 -18.31 0.73
CA VAL A 16 0.34 -17.69 0.51
C VAL A 16 -0.25 -18.27 -0.77
N PHE A 17 -1.46 -18.83 -0.69
CA PHE A 17 -2.06 -19.70 -1.73
C PHE A 17 -3.29 -19.12 -2.45
N ASN A 18 -3.81 -17.93 -2.07
CA ASN A 18 -4.95 -17.28 -2.74
C ASN A 18 -4.92 -15.75 -2.64
N SER A 19 -5.62 -15.07 -3.56
CA SER A 19 -5.71 -13.60 -3.65
C SER A 19 -6.36 -12.93 -2.43
N ASP A 20 -7.27 -13.63 -1.75
CA ASP A 20 -7.99 -13.10 -0.58
C ASP A 20 -7.08 -13.01 0.67
N ASP A 21 -6.02 -13.81 0.73
CA ASP A 21 -5.05 -13.84 1.84
C ASP A 21 -3.93 -12.79 1.69
N ILE A 22 -3.89 -12.07 0.56
CA ILE A 22 -2.85 -11.08 0.27
C ILE A 22 -3.06 -9.78 1.06
N LEU A 23 -4.31 -9.32 1.19
CA LEU A 23 -4.59 -8.04 1.86
C LEU A 23 -4.16 -8.02 3.34
N PRO A 24 -4.42 -9.07 4.16
CA PRO A 24 -3.89 -9.13 5.52
C PRO A 24 -2.36 -9.09 5.55
N LEU A 25 -1.67 -9.81 4.65
CA LEU A 25 -0.19 -9.81 4.61
C LEU A 25 0.36 -8.43 4.24
N VAL A 26 -0.29 -7.75 3.29
CA VAL A 26 0.09 -6.39 2.90
C VAL A 26 -0.16 -5.40 4.04
N ARG A 27 -1.27 -5.54 4.77
CA ARG A 27 -1.53 -4.76 5.98
C ARG A 27 -0.41 -4.96 7.01
N ASP A 28 -0.09 -6.20 7.36
CA ASP A 28 0.98 -6.49 8.33
C ASP A 28 2.32 -5.88 7.89
N PHE A 29 2.64 -5.96 6.59
CA PHE A 29 3.85 -5.34 6.02
C PHE A 29 3.84 -3.81 6.18
N LEU A 30 2.71 -3.16 5.92
CA LEU A 30 2.57 -1.71 6.06
C LEU A 30 2.66 -1.28 7.53
N GLU A 31 2.00 -2.00 8.45
CA GLU A 31 2.06 -1.73 9.88
C GLU A 31 3.49 -1.87 10.42
N LEU A 32 4.21 -2.94 10.04
CA LEU A 32 5.60 -3.15 10.45
C LEU A 32 6.55 -2.09 9.90
N GLY A 33 6.24 -1.56 8.70
CA GLY A 33 7.01 -0.51 8.05
C GLY A 33 6.61 0.92 8.45
N GLU A 34 5.61 1.08 9.34
CA GLU A 34 5.00 2.36 9.71
C GLU A 34 4.47 3.16 8.50
N TYR A 35 3.95 2.46 7.49
CA TYR A 35 3.34 3.08 6.32
C TYR A 35 1.82 3.27 6.53
N ASP A 36 1.28 4.36 5.99
CA ASP A 36 -0.15 4.67 6.12
C ASP A 36 -1.02 4.01 5.04
N GLY A 37 -0.40 3.47 3.99
CA GLY A 37 -1.13 2.86 2.89
C GLY A 37 -0.28 2.53 1.68
N LEU A 38 -0.95 2.34 0.55
CA LEU A 38 -0.33 2.08 -0.75
C LEU A 38 -0.63 3.20 -1.72
N PHE A 39 0.26 3.39 -2.69
CA PHE A 39 0.00 4.24 -3.84
C PHE A 39 0.62 3.66 -5.10
N PHE A 40 0.03 4.00 -6.24
CA PHE A 40 0.67 3.81 -7.53
C PHE A 40 1.20 5.18 -8.02
N PRO A 41 2.48 5.29 -8.42
CA PRO A 41 3.06 6.57 -8.82
C PRO A 41 2.25 7.26 -9.94
N GLY A 42 1.68 8.43 -9.61
CA GLY A 42 0.88 9.23 -10.55
C GLY A 42 -0.58 8.81 -10.72
N GLU A 43 -1.07 7.83 -9.95
CA GLU A 43 -2.47 7.41 -9.98
C GLU A 43 -3.09 7.36 -8.57
N CYS A 44 -3.63 6.21 -8.17
CA CYS A 44 -4.43 6.04 -6.97
C CYS A 44 -3.58 5.82 -5.72
N GLY A 45 -4.15 6.20 -4.57
CA GLY A 45 -3.65 5.87 -3.24
C GLY A 45 -4.78 5.32 -2.39
N CYS A 46 -4.47 4.34 -1.54
CA CYS A 46 -5.42 3.77 -0.60
C CYS A 46 -4.80 3.70 0.80
N GLU A 47 -5.65 3.83 1.82
CA GLU A 47 -5.23 3.77 3.22
C GLU A 47 -5.14 2.32 3.69
N ILE A 48 -4.36 2.07 4.74
CA ILE A 48 -4.23 0.74 5.36
C ILE A 48 -5.56 0.16 5.86
N ASP A 49 -6.49 1.02 6.25
CA ASP A 49 -7.84 0.67 6.70
C ASP A 49 -8.76 0.24 5.54
N ASP A 50 -8.48 0.71 4.33
CA ASP A 50 -9.27 0.46 3.11
C ASP A 50 -8.34 0.12 1.93
N LEU A 51 -7.67 -1.03 2.00
CA LEU A 51 -6.67 -1.46 1.02
C LEU A 51 -7.31 -2.04 -0.24
N ALA A 52 -6.74 -1.66 -1.40
CA ALA A 52 -7.14 -2.10 -2.73
C ALA A 52 -8.65 -1.89 -3.09
N PRO A 53 -9.24 -0.70 -2.81
CA PRO A 53 -10.64 -0.43 -3.16
C PRO A 53 -10.87 -0.36 -4.67
N CYS A 54 -9.80 -0.21 -5.46
CA CYS A 54 -9.83 -0.27 -6.91
C CYS A 54 -10.12 -1.69 -7.46
N GLY A 55 -9.95 -2.74 -6.65
CA GLY A 55 -10.09 -4.13 -7.11
C GLY A 55 -8.93 -4.64 -7.97
N GLU A 56 -7.89 -3.83 -8.18
CA GLU A 56 -6.67 -4.19 -8.90
C GLU A 56 -5.65 -4.88 -7.98
N SER A 57 -4.67 -5.55 -8.59
CA SER A 57 -3.57 -6.18 -7.85
C SER A 57 -2.72 -5.14 -7.13
N CYS A 58 -2.63 -5.24 -5.80
CA CYS A 58 -1.79 -4.37 -4.97
C CYS A 58 -0.28 -4.67 -5.07
N LEU A 59 0.13 -5.67 -5.86
CA LEU A 59 1.53 -6.10 -6.01
C LEU A 59 2.39 -5.08 -6.77
N ASP A 60 1.77 -4.25 -7.61
CA ASP A 60 2.46 -3.21 -8.37
C ASP A 60 2.37 -1.84 -7.68
N CYS A 61 1.70 -1.76 -6.53
CA CYS A 61 1.68 -0.57 -5.70
C CYS A 61 2.93 -0.46 -4.81
N GLU A 62 3.24 0.76 -4.41
CA GLU A 62 4.33 1.09 -3.50
C GLU A 62 3.78 1.50 -2.13
N PRO A 63 4.49 1.19 -1.03
CA PRO A 63 4.07 1.64 0.29
C PRO A 63 4.36 3.13 0.44
N GLY A 64 3.48 3.85 1.12
CA GLY A 64 3.63 5.28 1.30
C GLY A 64 2.99 5.81 2.56
N TYR A 65 3.14 7.11 2.75
CA TYR A 65 2.67 7.85 3.90
C TYR A 65 1.58 8.84 3.50
N LYS A 66 0.63 9.03 4.41
CA LYS A 66 -0.52 9.90 4.21
C LYS A 66 -0.11 11.36 4.40
N ARG A 67 -0.43 12.15 3.38
CA ARG A 67 -0.28 13.60 3.36
C ARG A 67 -1.66 14.23 3.26
N VAL A 68 -1.90 15.23 4.09
CA VAL A 68 -3.09 16.07 3.95
C VAL A 68 -2.86 16.98 2.75
N CYS A 69 -3.84 17.03 1.84
CA CYS A 69 -3.79 18.00 0.75
C CYS A 69 -4.26 19.35 1.28
N GLU A 70 -3.34 20.31 1.37
CA GLU A 70 -3.66 21.70 1.77
C GLU A 70 -4.34 22.50 0.64
N LEU A 71 -4.28 21.99 -0.59
CA LEU A 71 -4.91 22.57 -1.77
C LEU A 71 -6.29 21.92 -1.93
N GLU A 72 -7.36 22.69 -1.66
CA GLU A 72 -8.77 22.27 -1.62
C GLU A 72 -9.36 21.87 -2.99
N GLU A 73 -8.59 21.28 -3.90
CA GLU A 73 -9.01 21.19 -5.31
C GLU A 73 -9.63 19.86 -5.72
N GLU A 74 -9.43 18.74 -5.01
CA GLU A 74 -10.08 17.47 -5.40
C GLU A 74 -10.08 16.35 -4.34
N TYR A 75 -9.02 16.24 -3.52
CA TYR A 75 -8.83 15.13 -2.58
C TYR A 75 -8.55 15.63 -1.16
N ASN A 76 -9.05 14.94 -0.14
CA ASN A 76 -8.75 15.27 1.28
C ASN A 76 -7.32 14.88 1.68
N PHE A 77 -6.74 13.88 1.01
CA PHE A 77 -5.40 13.37 1.28
C PHE A 77 -4.83 12.68 0.04
N TYR A 78 -3.52 12.44 0.05
CA TYR A 78 -2.83 11.57 -0.91
C TYR A 78 -1.76 10.73 -0.18
N ILE A 79 -1.40 9.59 -0.77
CA ILE A 79 -0.34 8.71 -0.27
C ILE A 79 0.89 8.87 -1.16
N GLN A 80 2.08 9.00 -0.59
CA GLN A 80 3.34 9.14 -1.34
C GLN A 80 4.52 8.45 -0.63
N ALA A 81 5.59 8.15 -1.37
CA ALA A 81 6.77 7.48 -0.80
C ALA A 81 7.52 8.30 0.28
N GLU A 82 7.40 9.64 0.26
CA GLU A 82 8.15 10.51 1.16
C GLU A 82 7.48 10.65 2.52
N LYS A 83 8.21 10.30 3.59
CA LYS A 83 7.76 10.38 4.98
C LYS A 83 7.38 11.82 5.38
N PRO A 84 6.31 12.01 6.18
CA PRO A 84 5.83 13.30 6.65
C PRO A 84 6.88 14.26 7.20
#